data_AF-A0A857DIM8-F1
#
_entry.id   AF-A0A857DIM8-F1
#
_cell.length_a   1.000
_cell.length_b   1.000
_cell.length_c   1.000
_cell.angle_alpha   90.00
_cell.angle_beta   90.00
_cell.angle_gamma   90.00
#
_symmetry.space_group_name_H-M   'P 1'
#
loop_
_entity.id
_entity.type
_entity.pdbx_description
1 polymer ?
#
loop_
_entity_poly.entity_id
_entity_poly.type
_entity_poly.pdbx_seq_one_letter_code
_entity_poly.pdbx_strand_id
1 'polypeptide(L)'
;MPDLLKYLLYSIFALGMIFLAVIVSWVFLLLLGIGISTRVIYQKFFSKKKKTILGANAFRQGTRNKTANGSQREYMTVIDADNTENEYRIPKI
;
A
#
# COMPACT_ATOMS: atom_id res chain seq x y z
N MET A 1 33.96 20.42 44.23
CA MET A 1 33.83 20.38 42.75
C MET A 1 32.69 19.42 42.33
N PRO A 2 31.43 19.65 42.72
CA PRO A 2 30.32 18.75 42.36
C PRO A 2 29.75 19.03 40.95
N ASP A 3 29.84 20.26 40.45
CA ASP A 3 29.20 20.63 39.19
C ASP A 3 29.93 20.09 37.96
N LEU A 4 31.26 20.03 38.03
CA LEU A 4 32.10 19.44 36.99
C LEU A 4 31.76 17.95 36.76
N LEU A 5 31.45 17.22 37.83
CA LEU A 5 31.04 15.82 37.78
C LEU A 5 29.65 15.65 37.12
N LYS A 6 28.72 16.57 37.40
CA LYS A 6 27.38 16.57 36.77
C LYS A 6 27.47 16.78 35.26
N TYR A 7 28.26 17.74 34.81
CA TYR A 7 28.46 17.99 33.38
C TYR A 7 29.08 16.80 32.66
N LEU A 8 30.07 16.16 33.30
CA LEU A 8 30.72 14.97 32.76
C LEU A 8 29.72 13.80 32.64
N LEU A 9 28.88 13.60 33.65
CA LEU A 9 27.84 12.57 33.65
C LEU A 9 26.79 12.81 32.55
N TYR A 10 26.31 14.05 32.41
CA TYR A 10 25.38 14.41 31.33
C TYR A 10 26.01 14.24 29.95
N SER A 11 27.30 14.56 29.80
CA SER A 11 28.02 14.38 28.54
C SER A 11 28.09 12.90 28.16
N ILE A 12 28.45 12.02 29.10
CA ILE A 12 28.50 10.56 28.86
C ILE A 12 27.11 10.03 28.52
N PHE A 13 26.08 10.47 29.26
CA PHE A 13 24.71 10.04 29.02
C PHE A 13 24.22 10.47 27.63
N ALA A 14 24.45 11.72 27.25
CA ALA A 14 24.10 12.22 25.92
C ALA A 14 24.81 11.43 24.81
N LEU A 15 26.11 11.15 24.97
CA LEU A 15 26.88 10.37 24.02
C LEU A 15 26.32 8.94 23.88
N GLY A 16 25.98 8.31 25.00
CA GLY A 16 25.35 6.99 25.04
C GLY A 16 24.00 6.96 24.32
N MET A 17 23.16 7.99 24.53
CA MET A 17 21.86 8.10 23.86
C MET A 17 22.00 8.28 22.35
N ILE A 18 22.98 9.06 21.88
CA ILE A 18 23.28 9.23 20.45
C ILE A 18 23.70 7.88 19.85
N PHE A 19 24.59 7.15 20.53
CA PHE A 19 25.05 5.85 20.05
C PHE A 19 23.90 4.83 19.95
N LEU A 20 23.03 4.80 20.96
CA LEU A 20 21.82 3.97 20.95
C LEU A 20 20.89 4.34 19.79
N ALA A 21 20.67 5.65 19.56
CA ALA A 21 19.82 6.14 18.48
C ALA A 21 20.37 5.73 17.10
N VAL A 22 21.69 5.76 16.90
CA VAL A 22 22.32 5.30 15.66
C VAL A 22 22.06 3.80 15.44
N ILE A 23 22.28 2.96 16.46
CA ILE A 23 22.03 1.52 16.35
C ILE A 23 20.56 1.25 16.00
N VAL A 24 19.63 1.88 16.73
CA VAL A 24 18.20 1.73 16.48
C VAL A 24 17.83 2.21 15.07
N SER A 25 18.43 3.30 14.60
CA SER A 25 18.22 3.79 13.23
C SER A 25 18.70 2.78 12.18
N TRP A 26 19.82 2.12 12.39
CA TRP A 26 20.31 1.06 11.49
C TRP A 26 19.38 -0.15 11.46
N VAL A 27 18.92 -0.61 12.63
CA VAL A 27 17.96 -1.72 12.73
C VAL A 27 16.63 -1.34 12.05
N PHE A 28 16.16 -0.11 12.27
CA PHE A 28 14.95 0.40 11.62
C PHE A 28 15.10 0.45 10.09
N LEU A 29 16.24 0.93 9.58
CA LEU A 29 16.52 0.94 8.14
C LEU A 29 16.52 -0.46 7.54
N LEU A 30 17.09 -1.45 8.24
CA LEU A 30 17.05 -2.85 7.80
C LEU A 30 15.61 -3.38 7.72
N LEU A 31 14.81 -3.16 8.77
CA LEU A 31 13.40 -3.56 8.79
C LEU A 31 12.61 -2.92 7.64
N LEU A 32 12.85 -1.63 7.41
CA LEU A 32 12.20 -0.85 6.36
C LEU A 32 12.63 -1.35 4.97
N GLY A 33 13.92 -1.64 4.79
CA GLY A 33 14.47 -2.25 3.58
C GLY A 33 13.88 -3.63 3.28
N ILE A 34 13.70 -4.49 4.28
CA ILE A 34 13.06 -5.80 4.13
C ILE A 34 11.58 -5.63 3.74
N GLY A 35 10.85 -4.72 4.38
CA GLY A 35 9.44 -4.45 4.07
C GLY A 35 9.23 -3.94 2.64
N ILE A 36 10.09 -3.04 2.17
CA ILE A 36 10.06 -2.57 0.79
C ILE A 36 10.44 -3.70 -0.17
N SER A 37 11.52 -4.43 0.11
CA SER A 37 12.01 -5.50 -0.76
C SER A 37 10.97 -6.60 -0.93
N THR A 38 10.34 -7.04 0.16
CA THR A 38 9.26 -8.04 0.11
C THR A 38 8.05 -7.53 -0.67
N ARG A 39 7.65 -6.26 -0.52
CA ARG A 39 6.57 -5.67 -1.32
C ARG A 39 6.91 -5.63 -2.81
N VAL A 40 8.14 -5.23 -3.17
CA VAL A 40 8.60 -5.16 -4.56
C VAL A 40 8.70 -6.57 -5.17
N ILE A 41 9.24 -7.53 -4.44
CA ILE A 41 9.33 -8.94 -4.86
C ILE A 41 7.92 -9.51 -5.04
N TYR A 42 7.03 -9.32 -4.06
CA TYR A 42 5.65 -9.78 -4.15
C TYR A 42 4.92 -9.14 -5.33
N GLN A 43 5.11 -7.84 -5.58
CA GLN A 43 4.56 -7.21 -6.77
C GLN A 43 5.16 -7.78 -8.06
N LYS A 44 6.47 -8.03 -8.12
CA LYS A 44 7.15 -8.52 -9.33
C LYS A 44 6.79 -9.97 -9.66
N PHE A 45 6.63 -10.84 -8.67
CA PHE A 45 6.39 -12.27 -8.86
C PHE A 45 4.92 -12.68 -8.74
N PHE A 46 4.13 -12.02 -7.90
CA PHE A 46 2.72 -12.37 -7.65
C PHE A 46 1.71 -11.38 -8.24
N SER A 47 2.12 -10.27 -8.87
CA SER A 47 1.17 -9.45 -9.65
C SER A 47 0.82 -10.12 -10.98
N LYS A 48 0.08 -11.22 -10.92
CA LYS A 48 -0.95 -11.47 -11.93
C LYS A 48 -1.99 -10.37 -11.76
N LYS A 49 -1.84 -9.30 -12.56
CA LYS A 49 -2.81 -8.23 -12.82
C LYS A 49 -3.78 -7.90 -11.66
N LYS A 50 -3.33 -7.14 -10.67
CA LYS A 50 -4.21 -6.14 -10.04
C LYS A 50 -3.57 -4.78 -10.24
N LYS A 51 -4.10 -4.04 -11.24
CA LYS A 51 -3.98 -2.59 -11.32
C LYS A 51 -4.56 -2.02 -10.02
N THR A 52 -3.75 -1.98 -8.98
CA THR A 52 -4.04 -1.18 -7.81
C THR A 52 -3.71 0.23 -8.27
N ILE A 53 -4.71 0.88 -8.87
CA ILE A 53 -4.71 2.32 -9.09
C ILE A 53 -4.56 2.89 -7.68
N LEU A 54 -3.33 3.25 -7.34
CA LEU A 54 -3.03 4.07 -6.17
C LEU A 54 -3.83 5.35 -6.42
N GLY A 55 -4.98 5.45 -5.78
CA GLY A 55 -5.91 6.55 -5.95
C GLY A 55 -5.25 7.83 -5.49
N ALA A 56 -4.59 8.53 -6.42
CA ALA A 56 -4.24 9.94 -6.32
C ALA A 56 -5.49 10.86 -6.25
N ASN A 57 -6.69 10.27 -6.12
CA ASN A 57 -7.98 10.94 -6.19
C ASN A 57 -8.85 10.70 -4.94
N ALA A 58 -8.25 10.52 -3.76
CA ALA A 58 -9.00 10.49 -2.49
C ALA A 58 -9.62 11.87 -2.11
N PHE A 59 -9.49 12.88 -2.97
CA PHE A 59 -10.28 14.11 -2.95
C PHE A 59 -11.17 14.17 -4.20
N ARG A 60 -12.28 13.44 -4.19
CA ARG A 60 -13.44 13.84 -5.00
C ARG A 60 -14.72 13.60 -4.21
N GLN A 61 -14.95 14.54 -3.30
CA GLN A 61 -16.28 14.89 -2.80
C GLN A 61 -17.30 14.87 -3.94
N GLY A 62 -18.43 14.20 -3.66
CA GLY A 62 -19.75 14.48 -4.24
C GLY A 62 -19.84 14.60 -5.75
N THR A 63 -20.53 13.65 -6.39
CA THR A 63 -21.75 13.93 -7.18
C THR A 63 -22.24 12.62 -7.78
N ARG A 64 -23.24 12.05 -7.12
CA ARG A 64 -24.14 11.05 -7.68
C ARG A 64 -25.03 11.76 -8.70
N ASN A 65 -24.75 11.61 -9.99
CA ASN A 65 -25.72 11.98 -11.03
C ASN A 65 -26.13 10.73 -11.83
N LYS A 66 -27.36 10.28 -11.55
CA LYS A 66 -28.14 9.36 -12.39
C LYS A 66 -28.92 10.21 -13.42
N THR A 67 -28.71 9.96 -14.70
CA THR A 67 -29.62 10.32 -15.80
C THR A 67 -29.19 9.50 -17.03
N ALA A 68 -29.79 8.34 -17.33
CA ALA A 68 -31.06 8.12 -18.06
C ALA A 68 -31.05 8.59 -19.52
N ASN A 69 -30.82 7.68 -20.48
CA ASN A 69 -31.70 7.36 -21.61
C ASN A 69 -30.95 6.63 -22.73
N GLY A 70 -31.37 5.40 -22.99
CA GLY A 70 -30.95 4.60 -24.14
C GLY A 70 -31.44 3.18 -23.88
N SER A 71 -32.31 2.68 -24.75
CA SER A 71 -32.86 1.31 -24.73
C SER A 71 -31.76 0.28 -24.42
N GLN A 72 -31.56 0.00 -23.14
CA GLN A 72 -30.66 -1.05 -22.68
C GLN A 72 -31.46 -2.34 -22.81
N ARG A 73 -31.33 -3.03 -23.96
CA ARG A 73 -31.57 -4.47 -23.97
C ARG A 73 -30.74 -5.03 -22.82
N GLU A 74 -31.41 -5.55 -21.80
CA GLU A 74 -30.71 -6.19 -20.68
C GLU A 74 -29.98 -7.41 -21.27
N TYR A 75 -28.67 -7.47 -21.10
CA TYR A 75 -27.89 -8.64 -21.49
C TYR A 75 -27.47 -9.37 -20.22
N MET A 76 -27.65 -10.69 -20.20
CA MET A 76 -27.12 -11.55 -19.15
C MET A 76 -25.75 -12.09 -19.60
N THR A 77 -24.73 -11.92 -18.77
CA THR A 77 -23.43 -12.55 -18.99
C THR A 77 -23.54 -14.01 -18.57
N VAL A 78 -23.20 -14.92 -19.47
CA VAL A 78 -23.15 -16.36 -19.22
C VAL A 78 -21.70 -16.80 -19.37
N ILE A 79 -21.23 -17.57 -18.40
CA ILE A 79 -19.91 -18.19 -18.40
C ILE A 79 -20.06 -19.52 -19.15
N ASP A 80 -19.17 -19.76 -20.11
CA ASP A 80 -19.11 -21.03 -20.81
C ASP A 80 -18.72 -22.15 -19.82
N ALA A 81 -19.54 -23.20 -19.76
CA ALA A 81 -19.35 -24.31 -18.83
C ALA A 81 -18.10 -25.15 -19.18
N ASP A 82 -17.72 -25.16 -20.46
CA ASP A 82 -16.57 -25.92 -20.95
C ASP A 82 -15.27 -25.11 -20.90
N ASN A 83 -15.36 -23.78 -20.84
CA ASN A 83 -14.22 -22.88 -20.74
C ASN A 83 -14.53 -21.62 -19.92
N THR A 84 -14.21 -21.66 -18.63
CA THR A 84 -14.48 -20.58 -17.68
C THR A 84 -13.72 -19.28 -17.95
N GLU A 85 -12.78 -19.27 -18.91
CA GLU A 85 -12.10 -18.04 -19.35
C GLU A 85 -12.89 -17.27 -20.42
N ASN A 86 -13.92 -17.88 -21.02
CA ASN A 86 -14.75 -17.26 -22.04
C ASN A 86 -16.12 -16.85 -21.48
N GLU A 87 -16.44 -15.56 -21.59
CA GLU A 87 -17.72 -14.98 -21.21
C GLU A 87 -18.45 -14.40 -22.43
N TYR A 88 -19.71 -14.76 -22.62
CA TYR A 88 -20.54 -14.21 -23.70
C TYR A 88 -21.84 -13.61 -23.15
N ARG A 89 -22.39 -12.64 -23.90
CA ARG A 89 -23.59 -11.88 -23.49
C ARG A 89 -24.79 -12.29 -24.31
N ILE A 90 -25.85 -12.77 -23.64
CA ILE A 90 -27.10 -13.17 -24.28
C ILE A 90 -28.17 -12.12 -23.97
N PRO A 91 -28.94 -11.65 -24.97
CA PRO A 91 -30.05 -10.73 -24.70
C PRO A 91 -31.11 -11.41 -23.84
N LYS A 92 -31.55 -10.71 -22.79
CA LYS A 92 -32.63 -11.15 -21.91
C LYS A 92 -33.96 -10.93 -22.65
N ILE A 93 -34.68 -12.02 -22.89
CA ILE A 93 -36.03 -12.03 -23.49
C ILE A 93 -37.05 -11.81 -22.36
#